data_AF-A0A1Y3UDF5-F1
#
_entry.id   AF-A0A1Y3UDF5-F1
#
_cell.length_a   1.000
_cell.length_b   1.000
_cell.length_c   1.000
_cell.angle_alpha   90.00
_cell.angle_beta   90.00
_cell.angle_gamma   90.00
#
_symmetry.space_group_name_H-M   'P 1'
#
loop_
_entity.id
_entity.type
_entity.pdbx_description
1 polymer ?
#
loop_
_entity_poly.entity_id
_entity_poly.type
_entity_poly.pdbx_seq_one_letter_code
_entity_poly.pdbx_strand_id
1 'polypeptide(L)' 'MVFEKIAALLAEKLECEVSTITMETKFADLGIDSLDVMELLMSLEEELGTEIEMGDNKVETVADLVKMIESKQN' A
#
# COMPACT_ATOMS: atom_id res chain seq x y z
N MET A 1 -11.08 -0.16 -6.08
CA MET A 1 -10.19 0.62 -6.98
C MET A 1 -8.92 1.10 -6.30
N VAL A 2 -8.95 1.43 -4.99
CA VAL A 2 -7.73 1.76 -4.22
C VAL A 2 -6.73 0.60 -4.21
N PHE A 3 -7.20 -0.64 -3.98
CA PHE A 3 -6.37 -1.84 -4.08
C PHE A 3 -5.61 -1.94 -5.40
N GLU A 4 -6.29 -1.73 -6.53
CA GLU A 4 -5.69 -1.90 -7.86
C GLU A 4 -4.59 -0.87 -8.12
N LYS A 5 -4.78 0.38 -7.69
CA LYS A 5 -3.74 1.42 -7.76
C LYS A 5 -2.52 1.04 -6.92
N ILE A 6 -2.77 0.62 -5.68
CA ILE A 6 -1.71 0.23 -4.74
C ILE A 6 -0.96 -0.98 -5.27
N ALA A 7 -1.68 -2.03 -5.67
CA ALA A 7 -1.10 -3.25 -6.21
C ALA A 7 -0.34 -2.98 -7.52
N ALA A 8 -0.81 -2.09 -8.40
CA ALA A 8 -0.08 -1.66 -9.59
C ALA A 8 1.23 -0.94 -9.24
N LEU A 9 1.20 0.04 -8.33
CA LEU A 9 2.39 0.75 -7.86
C LEU A 9 3.40 -0.19 -7.22
N LEU A 10 2.94 -1.11 -6.38
CA LEU A 10 3.77 -2.12 -5.74
C LEU A 10 4.40 -3.05 -6.79
N ALA A 11 3.60 -3.54 -7.74
CA ALA A 11 4.04 -4.41 -8.81
C ALA A 11 5.11 -3.74 -9.71
N GLU A 12 4.93 -2.47 -10.05
CA GLU A 12 5.93 -1.70 -10.81
C GLU A 12 7.21 -1.48 -10.01
N LYS A 13 7.11 -1.13 -8.71
CA LYS A 13 8.30 -0.94 -7.84
C LYS A 13 9.08 -2.22 -7.61
N LEU A 14 8.38 -3.34 -7.49
CA LEU A 14 8.94 -4.65 -7.15
C LEU A 14 9.29 -5.52 -8.35
N GLU A 15 9.02 -5.03 -9.56
CA GLU A 15 9.14 -5.80 -10.80
C GLU A 15 8.43 -7.16 -10.72
N CYS A 16 7.26 -7.19 -10.05
CA CYS A 16 6.44 -8.39 -9.88
C CYS A 16 5.08 -8.23 -10.55
N GLU A 17 4.35 -9.32 -10.75
CA GLU A 17 3.01 -9.22 -11.34
C GLU A 17 1.99 -8.80 -10.28
N VAL A 18 1.09 -7.87 -10.63
CA VAL A 18 -0.05 -7.46 -9.78
C VAL A 18 -0.86 -8.68 -9.32
N SER A 19 -0.96 -9.71 -10.17
CA SER A 19 -1.63 -10.99 -9.85
C SER A 19 -1.00 -11.77 -8.70
N THR A 20 0.29 -11.53 -8.40
CA THR A 20 1.00 -12.13 -7.26
C THR A 20 0.78 -11.35 -5.97
N ILE A 21 0.34 -10.10 -6.08
CA ILE A 21 0.01 -9.25 -4.95
C ILE A 21 -1.42 -9.56 -4.54
N THR A 22 -1.56 -10.19 -3.38
CA THR A 22 -2.85 -10.48 -2.77
C THR A 22 -3.04 -9.63 -1.53
N MET A 23 -4.28 -9.52 -1.06
CA MET A 23 -4.58 -8.87 0.21
C MET A 23 -3.85 -9.54 1.39
N GLU A 24 -3.56 -10.83 1.31
CA GLU A 24 -2.83 -11.57 2.36
C GLU A 24 -1.31 -11.42 2.25
N THR A 25 -0.81 -10.88 1.13
CA THR A 25 0.62 -10.68 0.91
C THR A 25 1.18 -9.64 1.88
N LYS A 26 2.28 -9.98 2.55
CA LYS A 26 2.99 -9.07 3.46
C LYS A 26 3.99 -8.21 2.69
N PHE A 27 4.11 -6.94 3.07
CA PHE A 27 5.12 -6.05 2.50
C PHE A 27 6.54 -6.60 2.70
N ALA A 28 6.82 -7.15 3.88
CA ALA A 28 8.10 -7.80 4.16
C ALA A 28 8.40 -9.02 3.28
N ASP A 29 7.37 -9.75 2.81
CA ASP A 29 7.54 -10.92 1.93
C ASP A 29 7.86 -10.50 0.50
N LEU A 30 7.34 -9.34 0.10
CA LEU A 30 7.65 -8.68 -1.15
C LEU A 30 9.02 -7.98 -1.16
N GLY A 31 9.74 -7.95 -0.03
CA GLY A 31 10.99 -7.19 0.10
C GLY A 31 10.77 -5.68 0.16
N ILE A 32 9.55 -5.25 0.53
CA ILE A 32 9.24 -3.84 0.80
C ILE A 32 9.63 -3.51 2.24
N ASP A 33 10.54 -2.57 2.37
CA ASP A 33 10.95 -2.01 3.64
C ASP A 33 10.03 -0.86 4.07
N SER A 34 10.10 -0.46 5.33
CA SER A 34 9.28 0.64 5.88
C SER A 34 9.45 1.97 5.13
N LEU A 35 10.61 2.19 4.48
CA LEU A 35 10.85 3.37 3.64
C LEU A 35 10.05 3.33 2.34
N ASP A 36 9.98 2.17 1.68
CA ASP A 36 9.19 2.00 0.46
C ASP A 36 7.70 2.20 0.74
N VAL A 37 7.20 1.71 1.88
CA VAL A 37 5.81 1.95 2.28
C VAL A 37 5.56 3.44 2.56
N MET A 38 6.52 4.16 3.17
CA MET A 38 6.43 5.61 3.37
C MET A 38 6.34 6.38 2.04
N GLU A 39 7.16 6.04 1.05
CA GLU A 39 7.11 6.68 -0.28
C GLU A 39 5.80 6.39 -1.02
N LEU A 40 5.30 5.15 -0.91
CA LEU A 40 4.00 4.76 -1.45
C LEU A 40 2.88 5.56 -0.80
N LEU A 41 2.92 5.68 0.52
CA LEU A 41 1.95 6.47 1.26
C LEU A 41 1.98 7.93 0.83
N MET A 42 3.14 8.58 0.78
CA MET A 42 3.22 9.97 0.31
C MET A 42 2.66 10.15 -1.09
N SER A 43 2.95 9.22 -2.01
CA SER A 43 2.40 9.24 -3.37
C SER A 43 0.87 9.08 -3.39
N LEU A 44 0.36 8.18 -2.55
CA LEU A 44 -1.08 7.94 -2.39
C LEU A 44 -1.78 9.12 -1.70
N GLU A 45 -1.16 9.75 -0.70
CA GLU A 45 -1.68 10.94 -0.02
C GLU A 45 -1.84 12.10 -1.02
N GLU A 46 -0.84 12.33 -1.87
CA GLU A 46 -0.90 13.34 -2.94
C GLU A 46 -1.94 13.00 -4.01
N GLU A 47 -1.98 11.75 -4.49
CA GLU A 47 -2.93 11.33 -5.53
C GLU A 47 -4.39 11.34 -5.04
N LEU A 48 -4.62 10.95 -3.79
CA LEU A 48 -5.95 10.77 -3.21
C LEU A 48 -6.42 12.01 -2.43
N GLY A 49 -5.52 12.95 -2.13
CA GLY A 49 -5.80 14.11 -1.31
C GLY A 49 -6.25 13.76 0.11
N THR A 50 -5.80 12.62 0.64
CA THR A 50 -6.17 12.08 1.95
C THR A 50 -4.93 11.93 2.80
N GLU A 51 -5.00 12.38 4.06
CA GLU A 51 -3.92 12.21 5.03
C GLU A 51 -3.98 10.78 5.61
N ILE A 52 -2.97 9.99 5.29
CA ILE A 52 -2.80 8.60 5.71
C ILE A 52 -1.75 8.57 6.82
N GLU A 53 -2.20 8.89 8.04
CA GLU A 53 -1.38 8.70 9.22
C GLU A 53 -1.18 7.20 9.48
N MET A 54 0.02 6.67 9.22
CA MET A 54 0.46 5.45 9.90
C MET A 54 0.51 5.75 11.40
N GLY A 55 -0.51 5.33 12.14
CA GLY A 55 -0.37 5.20 13.59
C GLY A 55 0.71 4.17 13.95
N ASP A 56 0.93 3.94 15.24
CA ASP A 56 1.78 2.83 15.75
C ASP A 56 1.36 1.43 15.23
N ASN A 57 0.17 1.31 14.63
CA ASN A 57 -0.24 0.13 13.89
C ASN A 57 0.53 0.05 12.56
N LYS A 58 1.65 -0.67 12.61
CA LYS A 58 2.43 -1.05 11.43
C LYS A 58 1.50 -1.69 10.39
N VAL A 59 1.53 -1.15 9.18
CA VAL A 59 0.89 -1.79 8.05
C VAL A 59 1.78 -2.96 7.62
N GLU A 60 1.37 -4.19 7.96
CA GLU A 60 2.15 -5.40 7.65
C GLU A 60 1.71 -6.05 6.33
N THR A 61 0.44 -5.91 5.95
CA THR A 61 -0.15 -6.54 4.77
C THR A 61 -0.72 -5.52 3.80
N VAL A 62 -0.78 -5.89 2.52
CA VAL A 62 -1.42 -5.06 1.50
C VAL A 62 -2.90 -4.82 1.84
N ALA A 63 -3.59 -5.79 2.44
CA ALA A 63 -4.95 -5.60 2.95
C ALA A 63 -5.07 -4.47 3.96
N ASP A 64 -4.16 -4.39 4.93
CA ASP A 64 -4.19 -3.35 5.96
C ASP A 64 -4.04 -1.96 5.33
N LEU A 65 -3.09 -1.80 4.41
CA LEU A 65 -2.88 -0.52 3.73
C LEU A 65 -4.13 -0.08 2.98
N VAL A 66 -4.68 -1.02 2.21
CA VAL A 66 -5.81 -0.78 1.32
C VAL A 66 -7.06 -0.46 2.14
N LYS A 67 -7.35 -1.24 3.19
CA LYS A 67 -8.49 -0.99 4.08
C LYS A 67 -8.38 0.34 4.81
N MET A 68 -7.16 0.72 5.23
CA MET A 68 -6.91 1.98 5.91
C MET A 68 -7.27 3.16 5.00
N ILE A 69 -6.84 3.09 3.73
CA ILE A 69 -7.09 4.13 2.74
C ILE A 69 -8.55 4.14 2.30
N GLU A 70 -9.14 2.97 2.01
CA GLU A 70 -10.58 2.87 1.67
C GLU A 70 -11.47 3.39 2.81
N SER A 71 -11.08 3.18 4.07
CA SER A 71 -11.83 3.72 5.22
C SER A 71 -11.73 5.24 5.36
N LYS A 72 -10.65 5.86 4.87
CA LYS A 72 -10.48 7.33 4.87
C LYS A 72 -11.15 8.00 3.67
N GLN A 73 -11.32 7.28 2.55
CA GLN A 73 -11.96 7.79 1.33
C GLN A 73 -13.50 7.68 1.31
N ASN A 74 -14.13 7.17 2.38
CA ASN A 74 -15.58 6.96 2.45
C ASN A 74 -16.32 7.98 3.32
#